data_AF-A0A7Z9HG10-F1
#
_entry.id   AF-A0A7Z9HG10-F1
#
_cell.length_a   1.000
_cell.length_b   1.000
_cell.length_c   1.000
_cell.angle_alpha   90.00
_cell.angle_beta   90.00
_cell.angle_gamma   90.00
#
_symmetry.space_group_name_H-M   'P 1'
#
loop_
_entity.id
_entity.type
_entity.pdbx_description
1 polymer ?
#
loop_
_entity_poly.entity_id
_entity_poly.type
_entity_poly.pdbx_seq_one_letter_code
_entity_poly.pdbx_strand_id
1 'polypeptide(L)'
;MQELLNILRQEVELHEQLISQLQKESEGFGRLRGSELLKLQGEKSRCVRATARLERERIQFVEKLADSWNTKSKELTLSVIIDRTEDEFSKPLQQCFERLKSLVAEIRKIADENALQASGRLKSVESSIRFMSQLQNGPPTYSDAGKLQNGTSTMSRTEA
;
A
#
# COMPACT_ATOMS: atom_id res chain seq x y z
N MET A 1 -12.98 5.65 -28.56
CA MET A 1 -11.51 5.57 -28.39
C MET A 1 -10.95 6.67 -27.52
N GLN A 2 -11.30 7.94 -27.74
CA GLN A 2 -10.88 9.05 -26.85
C GLN A 2 -11.20 8.80 -25.36
N GLU A 3 -12.38 8.25 -25.06
CA GLU A 3 -12.78 7.94 -23.68
C GLU A 3 -11.85 6.92 -23.01
N LEU A 4 -11.51 5.81 -23.69
CA LEU A 4 -10.53 4.84 -23.18
C LEU A 4 -9.16 5.48 -22.94
N LEU A 5 -8.70 6.32 -23.85
CA LEU A 5 -7.43 7.03 -23.70
C LEU A 5 -7.45 7.95 -22.47
N ASN A 6 -8.55 8.66 -22.23
CA ASN A 6 -8.71 9.49 -21.04
C ASN A 6 -8.69 8.66 -19.75
N ILE A 7 -9.37 7.52 -19.72
CA ILE A 7 -9.35 6.59 -18.57
C ILE A 7 -7.91 6.15 -18.28
N LEU A 8 -7.17 5.68 -19.29
CA LEU A 8 -5.79 5.22 -19.11
C LEU A 8 -4.84 6.34 -18.66
N ARG A 9 -5.02 7.57 -19.15
CA ARG A 9 -4.23 8.73 -18.69
C ARG A 9 -4.50 9.05 -17.22
N GLN A 10 -5.76 9.04 -16.81
CA GLN A 10 -6.12 9.23 -15.40
C GLN A 10 -5.58 8.09 -14.52
N GLU A 11 -5.57 6.86 -15.01
CA GLU A 11 -4.91 5.75 -14.32
C GLU A 11 -3.42 6.02 -14.15
N VAL A 12 -2.70 6.47 -15.19
CA VAL A 12 -1.27 6.83 -15.11
C VAL A 12 -1.05 7.88 -14.02
N GLU A 13 -1.81 8.97 -14.03
CA GLU A 13 -1.69 10.06 -13.05
C GLU A 13 -1.91 9.57 -11.61
N LEU A 14 -2.92 8.73 -11.37
CA LEU A 14 -3.16 8.16 -10.05
C LEU A 14 -2.03 7.23 -9.61
N HIS A 15 -1.49 6.40 -10.50
CA HIS A 15 -0.38 5.52 -10.13
C HIS A 15 0.90 6.34 -9.83
N GLU A 16 1.18 7.40 -10.57
CA GLU A 16 2.28 8.33 -10.27
C GLU A 16 2.09 9.04 -8.92
N GLN A 17 0.86 9.46 -8.62
CA GLN A 17 0.52 10.03 -7.32
C GLN A 17 0.75 9.01 -6.19
N LEU A 18 0.37 7.74 -6.39
CA LEU A 18 0.58 6.69 -5.41
C LEU A 18 2.08 6.44 -5.17
N ILE A 19 2.90 6.42 -6.22
CA ILE A 19 4.36 6.32 -6.10
C ILE A 19 4.91 7.46 -5.26
N SER A 20 4.52 8.71 -5.55
CA SER A 20 4.96 9.86 -4.75
C SER A 20 4.60 9.71 -3.27
N GLN A 21 3.42 9.18 -2.96
CA GLN A 21 2.99 8.94 -1.58
C GLN A 21 3.78 7.81 -0.91
N LEU A 22 4.09 6.73 -1.63
CA LEU A 22 4.91 5.63 -1.15
C LEU A 22 6.37 6.05 -0.92
N GLN A 23 6.92 6.89 -1.78
CA GLN A 23 8.25 7.48 -1.60
C GLN A 23 8.30 8.40 -0.39
N LYS A 24 7.30 9.27 -0.21
CA LYS A 24 7.17 10.11 1.00
C LYS A 24 7.11 9.28 2.28
N GLU A 25 6.45 8.13 2.25
CA GLU A 25 6.43 7.20 3.38
C GLU A 25 7.83 6.64 3.63
N SER A 26 8.51 6.16 2.59
CA SER A 26 9.87 5.61 2.63
C SER A 26 10.87 6.61 3.23
N GLU A 27 10.88 7.84 2.72
CA GLU A 27 11.78 8.92 3.16
C GLU A 27 11.40 9.49 4.54
N GLY A 28 10.10 9.49 4.83
CA GLY A 28 9.54 10.04 6.06
C GLY A 28 9.69 9.12 7.27
N PHE A 29 10.07 7.87 7.07
CA PHE A 29 10.18 6.88 8.14
C PHE A 29 11.19 7.29 9.23
N GLY A 30 10.67 7.58 10.43
CA GLY A 30 11.46 8.02 11.60
C GLY A 30 11.61 9.55 11.71
N ARG A 31 11.06 10.29 10.73
CA ARG A 31 10.97 11.76 10.75
C ARG A 31 9.53 12.24 10.89
N LEU A 32 8.59 11.52 10.25
CA LEU A 32 7.16 11.83 10.31
C LEU A 32 6.57 11.49 11.67
N ARG A 33 5.70 12.37 12.16
CA ARG A 33 4.84 12.13 13.32
C ARG A 33 3.74 11.13 12.96
N GLY A 34 3.19 10.46 13.98
CA GLY A 34 2.11 9.49 13.78
C GLY A 34 0.88 10.07 13.07
N SER A 35 0.54 11.34 13.33
CA SER A 35 -0.56 12.03 12.65
C SER A 35 -0.30 12.28 11.15
N GLU A 36 0.95 12.58 10.79
CA GLU A 36 1.37 12.78 9.39
C GLU A 36 1.36 11.44 8.63
N LEU A 37 1.83 10.37 9.28
CA LEU A 37 1.76 9.02 8.72
C LEU A 37 0.30 8.58 8.51
N LEU A 38 -0.59 8.85 9.47
CA LEU A 38 -2.02 8.56 9.34
C LEU A 38 -2.65 9.32 8.17
N LYS A 39 -2.31 10.60 8.00
CA LYS A 39 -2.77 11.40 6.86
C LYS A 39 -2.29 10.78 5.54
N LEU A 40 -1.03 10.37 5.48
CA LEU A 40 -0.44 9.73 4.30
C LEU A 40 -1.14 8.40 3.96
N GLN A 41 -1.47 7.57 4.97
CA GLN A 41 -2.28 6.37 4.74
C GLN A 41 -3.66 6.71 4.16
N GLY A 42 -4.31 7.76 4.67
CA GLY A 42 -5.60 8.22 4.15
C GLY A 42 -5.52 8.67 2.68
N GLU A 43 -4.44 9.35 2.29
CA GLU A 43 -4.16 9.76 0.91
C GLU A 43 -3.93 8.57 -0.02
N LYS A 44 -3.09 7.61 0.38
CA LYS A 44 -2.87 6.35 -0.37
C LYS A 44 -4.16 5.57 -0.55
N SER A 45 -4.95 5.45 0.52
CA SER A 45 -6.24 4.75 0.51
C SER A 45 -7.24 5.41 -0.46
N ARG A 46 -7.26 6.74 -0.54
CA ARG A 46 -8.06 7.47 -1.54
C ARG A 46 -7.59 7.19 -2.96
N CYS A 47 -6.27 7.23 -3.18
CA CYS A 47 -5.68 6.95 -4.49
C CYS A 47 -6.03 5.54 -4.99
N VAL A 48 -5.83 4.52 -4.16
CA VAL A 48 -6.19 3.12 -4.48
C VAL A 48 -7.67 2.97 -4.82
N ARG A 49 -8.57 3.62 -4.05
CA ARG A 49 -10.01 3.58 -4.37
C ARG A 49 -10.34 4.24 -5.69
N ALA A 50 -9.67 5.35 -6.02
CA ALA A 50 -9.86 6.03 -7.30
C ALA A 50 -9.35 5.16 -8.47
N THR A 51 -8.18 4.53 -8.33
CA THR A 51 -7.65 3.59 -9.33
C THR A 51 -8.59 2.40 -9.54
N ALA A 52 -9.11 1.81 -8.46
CA ALA A 52 -10.06 0.71 -8.54
C ALA A 52 -11.42 1.12 -9.15
N ARG A 53 -11.74 2.41 -9.15
CA ARG A 53 -12.92 2.94 -9.85
C ARG A 53 -12.63 3.08 -11.34
N LEU A 54 -11.51 3.68 -11.73
CA LEU A 54 -11.13 3.80 -13.14
C LEU A 54 -10.99 2.44 -13.81
N GLU A 55 -10.43 1.45 -13.12
CA GLU A 55 -10.31 0.10 -13.67
C GLU A 55 -11.68 -0.52 -13.97
N ARG A 56 -12.69 -0.25 -13.14
CA ARG A 56 -14.07 -0.68 -13.41
C ARG A 56 -14.68 0.05 -14.59
N GLU A 57 -14.44 1.36 -14.70
CA GLU A 57 -14.87 2.16 -15.85
C GLU A 57 -14.20 1.67 -17.15
N ARG A 58 -12.90 1.33 -17.10
CA ARG A 58 -12.14 0.72 -18.19
C ARG A 58 -12.74 -0.60 -18.62
N ILE A 59 -13.00 -1.51 -17.69
CA ILE A 59 -13.61 -2.82 -17.97
C ILE A 59 -14.98 -2.64 -18.65
N GLN A 60 -15.84 -1.77 -18.12
CA GLN A 60 -17.15 -1.49 -18.72
C GLN A 60 -17.05 -0.90 -20.12
N PHE A 61 -16.07 -0.03 -20.36
CA PHE A 61 -15.82 0.52 -21.69
C PHE A 61 -15.37 -0.57 -22.66
N VAL A 62 -14.44 -1.44 -22.24
CA VAL A 62 -13.93 -2.56 -23.05
C VAL A 62 -15.05 -3.56 -23.37
N GLU A 63 -15.96 -3.82 -22.43
CA GLU A 63 -17.14 -4.66 -22.68
C GLU A 63 -18.03 -4.09 -23.79
N LYS A 64 -18.38 -2.81 -23.71
CA LYS A 64 -19.18 -2.13 -24.77
C LYS A 64 -18.44 -2.12 -26.12
N LEU A 65 -17.12 -1.94 -26.09
CA LEU A 65 -16.30 -1.98 -27.30
C LEU A 65 -16.31 -3.38 -27.93
N ALA A 66 -16.22 -4.42 -27.11
CA ALA A 66 -16.27 -5.81 -27.57
C ALA A 66 -17.60 -6.13 -28.25
N ASP A 67 -18.72 -5.68 -27.69
CA ASP A 67 -20.04 -5.80 -28.31
C ASP A 67 -20.07 -5.12 -29.69
N SER A 68 -19.54 -3.89 -29.80
CA SER A 68 -19.48 -3.17 -31.08
C SER A 68 -18.59 -3.84 -32.13
N TRP A 69 -17.57 -4.57 -31.69
CA TRP A 69 -16.62 -5.30 -32.55
C TRP A 69 -17.01 -6.76 -32.76
N ASN A 70 -18.21 -7.15 -32.29
CA ASN A 70 -18.72 -8.52 -32.33
C ASN A 70 -17.69 -9.57 -31.87
N THR A 71 -16.93 -9.24 -30.83
CA THR A 71 -15.86 -10.05 -30.25
C THR A 71 -16.18 -10.32 -28.78
N LYS A 72 -15.70 -11.43 -28.20
CA LYS A 72 -15.90 -11.67 -26.76
C LYS A 72 -15.02 -10.71 -25.95
N SER A 73 -15.58 -10.05 -24.94
CA SER A 73 -14.85 -9.13 -24.05
C SER A 73 -13.57 -9.76 -23.44
N LYS A 74 -13.61 -11.05 -23.08
CA LYS A 74 -12.43 -11.77 -22.54
C LYS A 74 -11.27 -11.90 -23.53
N GLU A 75 -11.54 -11.81 -24.82
CA GLU A 75 -10.54 -11.91 -25.89
C GLU A 75 -10.03 -10.52 -26.31
N LEU A 76 -10.74 -9.46 -25.91
CA LEU A 76 -10.41 -8.08 -26.25
C LEU A 76 -9.44 -7.46 -25.23
N THR A 77 -8.17 -7.84 -25.34
CA THR A 77 -7.09 -7.25 -24.53
C THR A 77 -6.71 -5.85 -25.02
N LEU A 78 -6.05 -5.07 -24.16
CA LEU A 78 -5.62 -3.71 -24.52
C LEU A 78 -4.65 -3.72 -25.73
N SER A 79 -3.81 -4.74 -25.86
CA SER A 79 -2.94 -4.94 -27.03
C SER A 79 -3.75 -5.15 -28.31
N VAL A 80 -4.80 -5.99 -28.27
CA VAL A 80 -5.69 -6.21 -29.42
C VAL A 80 -6.44 -4.92 -29.80
N ILE A 81 -6.83 -4.11 -28.82
CA ILE A 81 -7.45 -2.80 -29.08
C ILE A 81 -6.46 -1.86 -29.78
N ILE A 82 -5.22 -1.78 -29.29
CA ILE A 82 -4.15 -0.95 -29.90
C ILE A 82 -3.92 -1.37 -31.35
N ASP A 83 -3.80 -2.67 -31.62
CA ASP A 83 -3.51 -3.19 -32.97
C ASP A 83 -4.64 -2.95 -33.98
N ARG A 84 -5.90 -2.86 -33.51
CA ARG A 84 -7.08 -2.66 -34.35
C ARG A 84 -7.48 -1.19 -34.52
N THR A 85 -6.79 -0.26 -33.86
CA THR A 85 -7.13 1.16 -33.89
C THR A 85 -6.18 1.93 -34.79
N GLU A 86 -6.68 3.01 -35.40
CA GLU A 86 -5.87 3.94 -36.19
C GLU A 86 -4.75 4.59 -35.37
N ASP A 87 -3.70 5.02 -36.08
CA ASP A 87 -2.46 5.60 -35.54
C ASP A 87 -2.69 6.79 -34.59
N GLU A 88 -3.79 7.53 -34.75
CA GLU A 88 -4.19 8.64 -33.87
C GLU A 88 -4.36 8.20 -32.41
N PHE A 89 -4.86 6.98 -32.19
CA PHE A 89 -5.12 6.45 -30.85
C PHE A 89 -4.20 5.29 -30.48
N SER A 90 -3.71 4.51 -31.44
CA SER A 90 -2.86 3.34 -31.15
C SER A 90 -1.58 3.73 -30.40
N LYS A 91 -0.86 4.77 -30.86
CA LYS A 91 0.39 5.23 -30.24
C LYS A 91 0.17 5.78 -28.81
N PRO A 92 -0.79 6.71 -28.56
CA PRO A 92 -1.06 7.17 -27.20
C PRO A 92 -1.52 6.05 -26.25
N LEU A 93 -2.34 5.11 -26.73
CA LEU A 93 -2.79 3.97 -25.92
C LEU A 93 -1.62 3.06 -25.56
N GLN A 94 -0.72 2.79 -26.52
CA GLN A 94 0.49 2.00 -26.29
C GLN A 94 1.42 2.66 -25.27
N GLN A 95 1.61 3.98 -25.35
CA GLN A 95 2.39 4.73 -24.37
C GLN A 95 1.80 4.61 -22.96
N CYS A 96 0.49 4.77 -22.82
CA CYS A 96 -0.18 4.61 -21.53
C CYS A 96 -0.04 3.18 -21.00
N PHE A 97 -0.21 2.18 -21.86
CA PHE A 97 -0.09 0.77 -21.49
C PHE A 97 1.30 0.42 -20.94
N GLU A 98 2.36 0.77 -21.66
CA GLU A 98 3.73 0.52 -21.21
C GLU A 98 4.05 1.33 -19.94
N ARG A 99 3.56 2.57 -19.85
CA ARG A 99 3.73 3.39 -18.65
C ARG A 99 3.05 2.75 -17.45
N LEU A 100 1.79 2.33 -17.55
CA LEU A 100 1.07 1.65 -16.47
C LEU A 100 1.78 0.37 -16.03
N LYS A 101 2.27 -0.43 -16.98
CA LYS A 101 3.04 -1.65 -16.68
C LYS A 101 4.30 -1.33 -15.86
N SER A 102 5.04 -0.28 -16.22
CA SER A 102 6.21 0.17 -15.47
C SER A 102 5.83 0.68 -14.06
N LEU A 103 4.77 1.47 -13.95
CA LEU A 103 4.30 2.06 -12.69
C LEU A 103 3.84 0.99 -11.70
N VAL A 104 3.10 -0.03 -12.16
CA VAL A 104 2.65 -1.13 -11.31
C VAL A 104 3.83 -1.92 -10.75
N ALA A 105 4.87 -2.16 -11.55
CA ALA A 105 6.09 -2.82 -11.08
C ALA A 105 6.82 -1.97 -10.02
N GLU A 106 6.92 -0.67 -10.24
CA GLU A 106 7.53 0.27 -9.30
C GLU A 106 6.75 0.37 -7.98
N ILE A 107 5.42 0.48 -8.05
CA ILE A 107 4.55 0.50 -6.86
C ILE A 107 4.75 -0.75 -6.02
N ARG A 108 4.78 -1.95 -6.63
CA ARG A 108 5.00 -3.20 -5.91
C ARG A 108 6.33 -3.19 -5.18
N LYS A 109 7.40 -2.79 -5.88
CA LYS A 109 8.75 -2.70 -5.29
C LYS A 109 8.77 -1.78 -4.07
N ILE A 110 8.28 -0.54 -4.20
CA ILE A 110 8.33 0.44 -3.10
C ILE A 110 7.41 0.02 -1.95
N ALA A 111 6.24 -0.53 -2.26
CA ALA A 111 5.31 -1.01 -1.24
C ALA A 111 5.90 -2.18 -0.42
N ASP A 112 6.58 -3.12 -1.08
CA ASP A 112 7.26 -4.24 -0.41
C ASP A 112 8.42 -3.75 0.48
N GLU A 113 9.21 -2.81 -0.02
CA GLU A 113 10.28 -2.16 0.76
C GLU A 113 9.72 -1.44 2.00
N ASN A 114 8.65 -0.65 1.84
CA ASN A 114 7.99 0.05 2.94
C ASN A 114 7.41 -0.94 3.97
N ALA A 115 6.80 -2.04 3.51
CA ALA A 115 6.26 -3.08 4.38
C ALA A 115 7.37 -3.76 5.21
N LEU A 116 8.50 -4.08 4.59
CA LEU A 116 9.65 -4.65 5.27
C LEU A 116 10.21 -3.71 6.34
N GLN A 117 10.37 -2.42 6.01
CA GLN A 117 10.85 -1.41 6.95
C GLN A 117 9.88 -1.22 8.13
N ALA A 118 8.58 -1.13 7.86
CA ALA A 118 7.56 -1.01 8.90
C ALA A 118 7.56 -2.22 9.84
N SER A 119 7.63 -3.44 9.28
CA SER A 119 7.68 -4.69 10.06
C SER A 119 8.92 -4.75 10.96
N GLY A 120 10.10 -4.42 10.42
CA GLY A 120 11.35 -4.41 11.20
C GLY A 120 11.28 -3.44 12.38
N ARG A 121 10.70 -2.26 12.19
CA ARG A 121 10.55 -1.26 13.25
C ARG A 121 9.53 -1.66 14.31
N LEU A 122 8.41 -2.25 13.91
CA LEU A 122 7.42 -2.78 14.86
C LEU A 122 8.04 -3.86 15.75
N LYS A 123 8.84 -4.77 15.19
CA LYS A 123 9.59 -5.78 15.97
C LYS A 123 10.56 -5.12 16.96
N SER A 124 11.23 -4.05 16.56
CA SER A 124 12.11 -3.29 17.46
C SER A 124 11.34 -2.65 18.61
N VAL A 125 10.19 -2.01 18.33
CA VAL A 125 9.33 -1.41 19.36
C VAL A 125 8.80 -2.47 20.32
N GLU A 126 8.32 -3.61 19.81
CA GLU A 126 7.86 -4.73 20.63
C GLU A 126 8.98 -5.26 21.55
N SER A 127 10.19 -5.40 21.02
CA SER A 127 11.36 -5.83 21.78
C SER A 127 11.71 -4.84 22.89
N SER A 128 11.67 -3.54 22.61
CA SER A 128 11.90 -2.49 23.62
C SER A 128 10.83 -2.52 24.70
N ILE A 129 9.54 -2.68 24.36
CA ILE A 129 8.45 -2.80 25.33
C ILE A 129 8.65 -4.04 26.21
N ARG A 130 9.01 -5.19 25.63
CA ARG A 130 9.28 -6.43 26.37
C ARG A 130 10.46 -6.28 27.32
N PHE A 131 11.51 -5.58 26.90
CA PHE A 131 12.65 -5.29 27.76
C PHE A 131 12.27 -4.37 28.92
N MET A 132 11.52 -3.31 28.66
CA MET A 132 11.03 -2.40 29.71
C MET A 132 10.11 -3.10 30.71
N SER A 133 9.22 -3.99 30.25
CA SER A 133 8.35 -4.75 31.15
C SER A 133 9.12 -5.73 32.03
N GLN A 134 10.21 -6.33 31.52
CA GLN A 134 11.11 -7.13 32.34
C GLN A 134 11.81 -6.31 33.43
N LEU A 135 12.24 -5.08 33.13
CA LEU A 135 12.84 -4.19 34.13
C LEU A 135 11.85 -3.76 35.22
N GLN A 136 10.59 -3.49 34.86
CA GLN A 136 9.54 -3.10 35.82
C GLN A 136 9.17 -4.21 36.81
N ASN A 137 9.33 -5.47 36.41
CA ASN A 137 9.04 -6.62 37.25
C ASN A 137 10.20 -6.99 38.20
N GLY A 138 11.28 -6.19 38.22
CA GLY A 138 12.46 -6.43 39.06
C GLY A 138 13.17 -7.76 38.77
N PRO A 139 14.40 -7.95 39.29
CA PRO A 139 15.04 -9.25 39.24
C PRO A 139 14.22 -10.27 40.05
N PRO A 140 14.08 -11.52 39.57
CA PRO A 140 13.40 -12.54 40.35
C PRO A 140 14.08 -12.72 41.70
N THR A 141 13.29 -12.61 42.76
CA THR A 141 13.76 -12.75 44.14
C THR A 141 13.38 -14.12 44.69
N TYR A 142 14.21 -14.66 45.57
CA TYR A 142 13.88 -15.90 46.27
C TYR A 142 12.80 -15.62 47.31
N SER A 143 11.77 -16.46 47.32
CA SER A 143 10.79 -16.50 48.40
C SER A 143 11.35 -17.14 49.67
N ASP A 144 10.67 -16.96 50.79
CA ASP A 144 11.01 -17.62 52.08
C ASP A 144 11.05 -19.15 51.98
N ALA A 145 10.38 -19.73 50.98
CA ALA A 145 10.43 -21.17 50.67
C ALA A 145 11.58 -21.57 49.71
N GLY A 146 12.49 -20.66 49.39
CA GLY A 146 13.62 -20.90 48.47
C GLY A 146 13.25 -21.03 47.00
N LYS A 147 12.02 -20.67 46.60
CA LYS A 147 11.56 -20.70 45.20
C LYS A 147 11.77 -19.33 44.54
N LEU A 148 12.26 -19.34 43.29
CA LEU A 148 12.32 -18.13 42.45
C LEU A 148 10.90 -17.58 42.22
N GLN A 149 10.66 -16.34 42.63
CA GLN A 149 9.47 -15.59 42.26
C GLN A 149 9.85 -14.53 41.24
N ASN A 150 9.22 -14.55 40.07
CA ASN A 150 9.27 -13.41 39.16
C ASN A 150 8.57 -12.26 39.87
N GLY A 151 9.20 -11.08 39.96
CA GLY A 151 8.64 -9.97 40.72
C GLY A 151 7.32 -9.52 40.11
N THR A 152 6.23 -10.08 40.62
CA THR A 152 4.91 -9.53 40.41
C THR A 152 4.84 -8.30 41.28
N SER A 153 4.83 -7.13 40.66
CA SER A 153 4.48 -5.87 41.30
C SER A 153 3.04 -5.92 41.80
N THR A 154 2.76 -6.70 42.85
CA THR A 154 1.62 -6.47 43.72
C THR A 154 2.00 -5.31 44.61
N MET A 155 1.69 -4.09 44.16
CA MET A 155 1.61 -2.96 45.06
C MET A 155 0.51 -3.26 46.07
N SER A 156 0.87 -3.88 47.19
CA SER A 156 0.07 -3.86 48.40
C SER A 156 0.04 -2.41 48.87
N ARG A 157 -1.03 -1.71 48.49
CA ARG A 157 -1.38 -0.41 49.03
C ARG A 157 -1.65 -0.61 50.51
N THR A 158 -0.66 -0.35 51.35
CA THR A 158 -0.84 -0.27 52.80
C THR A 158 -1.67 0.98 53.09
N GLU A 159 -2.92 0.77 53.48
CA GLU A 159 -3.69 1.78 54.22
C GLU A 159 -3.12 1.85 55.65
N ALA A 160 -2.61 3.02 56.03
CA ALA A 160 -2.56 3.54 57.40
C ALA A 160 -2.29 5.04 57.36
#